data_AF-A0A953QCK7-F1
#
_entry.id   AF-A0A953QCK7-F1
#
_cell.length_a   1.000
_cell.length_b   1.000
_cell.length_c   1.000
_cell.angle_alpha   90.00
_cell.angle_beta   90.00
_cell.angle_gamma   90.00
#
_symmetry.space_group_name_H-M   'P 1'
#
loop_
_entity.id
_entity.type
_entity.pdbx_description
1 polymer ?
#
loop_
_entity_poly.entity_id
_entity_poly.type
_entity_poly.pdbx_seq_one_letter_code
_entity_poly.pdbx_strand_id
1 'polypeptide(L)'
;MKWLGEFLVFLAVCGVLAAPGQTDPPEILRISPTSGPEGTRVEITGRNLSEVTAVLFGANNSVFKPISGEKVVAIVPHRTPSSQITVVTAHARASSPFVFVVVNDPRVPDEVSYKSGYVSTIPVPPGFNSVLLWGIAIADTRVPGYESATVEVAWTQLSCRVDGNDVVLNDDVGRVRGGLYRRNPWFGTDQHEPMPFTYDPPNHAVVLRVGQRADRVWHFWSASPRPALPPGGLAGCTVKERVKISRGALLQMGMDYWRNPTVGFGAGDNNHEAGASNWYFPSERWQEAVFTDIGGPKF
;
A
#
# COMPACT_ATOMS: atom_id res chain seq x y z
N MET A 1 -56.24 -69.21 22.15
CA MET A 1 -55.68 -67.85 21.94
C MET A 1 -54.53 -67.71 22.93
N LYS A 2 -53.33 -68.23 22.63
CA LYS A 2 -52.22 -67.66 21.84
C LYS A 2 -51.72 -66.28 22.33
N TRP A 3 -50.43 -66.27 22.69
CA TRP A 3 -49.48 -65.17 22.90
C TRP A 3 -49.33 -64.51 24.29
N LEU A 4 -48.28 -64.91 25.02
CA LEU A 4 -47.51 -64.06 25.92
C LEU A 4 -46.13 -63.85 25.28
N GLY A 5 -45.75 -62.58 25.11
CA GLY A 5 -44.69 -62.11 24.24
C GLY A 5 -43.26 -62.25 24.78
N GLU A 6 -42.34 -62.24 23.83
CA GLU A 6 -40.89 -62.33 23.95
C GLU A 6 -40.27 -61.08 24.62
N PHE A 7 -39.28 -61.31 25.50
CA PHE A 7 -38.38 -60.28 25.99
C PHE A 7 -37.33 -59.95 24.92
N LEU A 8 -37.44 -58.78 24.27
CA LEU A 8 -36.34 -58.21 23.49
C LEU A 8 -35.29 -57.60 24.44
N VAL A 9 -34.10 -58.19 24.49
CA VAL A 9 -32.89 -57.56 25.02
C VAL A 9 -32.38 -56.59 23.96
N PHE A 10 -32.52 -55.28 24.20
CA PHE A 10 -31.83 -54.27 23.40
C PHE A 10 -30.35 -54.24 23.79
N LEU A 11 -29.49 -54.82 22.95
CA LEU A 11 -28.07 -54.50 22.92
C LEU A 11 -27.93 -53.03 22.47
N ALA A 12 -27.64 -52.14 23.42
CA ALA A 12 -27.18 -50.80 23.11
C ALA A 12 -25.79 -50.89 22.47
N VAL A 13 -25.74 -50.93 21.14
CA VAL A 13 -24.51 -50.64 20.40
C VAL A 13 -24.20 -49.17 20.67
N CYS A 14 -23.23 -48.92 21.55
CA CYS A 14 -22.64 -47.60 21.73
C CYS A 14 -21.90 -47.26 20.44
N GLY A 15 -22.61 -46.70 19.47
CA GLY A 15 -22.00 -46.07 18.32
C GLY A 15 -21.18 -44.91 18.82
N VAL A 16 -19.85 -45.02 18.70
CA VAL A 16 -18.97 -43.85 18.79
C VAL A 16 -19.37 -42.94 17.64
N LEU A 17 -20.22 -41.95 17.92
CA LEU A 17 -20.39 -40.81 17.04
C LEU A 17 -19.04 -40.11 17.01
N ALA A 18 -18.30 -40.25 15.91
CA ALA A 18 -17.20 -39.34 15.64
C ALA A 18 -17.77 -37.92 15.67
N ALA A 19 -17.31 -37.11 16.63
CA ALA A 19 -17.66 -35.70 16.66
C ALA A 19 -17.28 -35.08 15.31
N PRO A 20 -18.16 -34.32 14.64
CA PRO A 20 -17.78 -33.63 13.41
C PRO A 20 -16.64 -32.64 13.70
N GLY A 21 -15.48 -32.90 13.08
CA GLY A 21 -14.42 -31.94 12.81
C GLY A 21 -13.82 -31.21 14.01
N GLN A 22 -13.08 -31.90 14.87
CA GLN A 22 -12.11 -31.23 15.74
C GLN A 22 -11.01 -30.64 14.85
N THR A 23 -11.13 -29.35 14.53
CA THR A 23 -10.06 -28.60 13.87
C THR A 23 -9.00 -28.29 14.92
N ASP A 24 -7.81 -28.86 14.74
CA ASP A 24 -6.68 -28.56 15.62
C ASP A 24 -6.39 -27.05 15.62
N PRO A 25 -6.01 -26.46 16.76
CA PRO A 25 -5.74 -25.04 16.82
C PRO A 25 -4.61 -24.67 15.84
N PRO A 26 -4.62 -23.44 15.29
CA PRO A 26 -3.50 -22.96 14.50
C PRO A 26 -2.24 -22.97 15.37
N GLU A 27 -1.09 -23.20 14.74
CA GLU A 27 0.21 -23.10 15.40
C GLU A 27 1.15 -22.29 14.50
N ILE A 28 1.89 -21.34 15.06
CA ILE A 28 2.93 -20.58 14.35
C ILE A 28 4.29 -21.12 14.78
N LEU A 29 5.02 -21.74 13.84
CA LEU A 29 6.34 -22.32 14.09
C LEU A 29 7.47 -21.34 13.75
N ARG A 30 7.34 -20.62 12.62
CA ARG A 30 8.31 -19.63 12.16
C ARG A 30 7.65 -18.48 11.42
N ILE A 31 8.28 -17.31 11.45
CA ILE A 31 7.98 -16.20 10.54
C ILE A 31 9.28 -15.79 9.83
N SER A 32 9.19 -15.37 8.57
CA SER A 32 10.34 -14.89 7.82
C SER A 32 9.94 -13.77 6.84
N PRO A 33 10.60 -12.60 6.86
CA PRO A 33 11.62 -12.19 7.83
C PRO A 33 11.01 -11.94 9.23
N THR A 34 11.85 -11.85 10.27
CA THR A 34 11.44 -11.49 11.64
C THR A 34 11.45 -9.98 11.90
N SER A 35 11.90 -9.19 10.93
CA SER A 35 11.94 -7.74 10.99
C SER A 35 11.85 -7.12 9.61
N GLY A 36 11.37 -5.89 9.54
CA GLY A 36 11.30 -5.09 8.31
C GLY A 36 10.42 -3.87 8.49
N PRO A 37 10.39 -2.96 7.51
CA PRO A 37 9.47 -1.82 7.54
C PRO A 37 8.02 -2.28 7.45
N GLU A 38 7.10 -1.34 7.66
CA GLU A 38 5.71 -1.47 7.22
C GLU A 38 5.65 -1.94 5.75
N GLY A 39 4.61 -2.66 5.34
CA GLY A 39 4.50 -3.22 4.00
C GLY A 39 5.38 -4.46 3.73
N THR A 40 6.21 -4.90 4.69
CA THR A 40 7.01 -6.11 4.54
C THR A 40 6.12 -7.34 4.33
N ARG A 41 6.48 -8.16 3.33
CA ARG A 41 5.88 -9.48 3.10
C ARG A 41 6.48 -10.48 4.09
N VAL A 42 5.66 -11.00 5.00
CA VAL A 42 6.02 -11.99 6.01
C VAL A 42 5.43 -13.34 5.67
N GLU A 43 6.29 -14.33 5.49
CA GLU A 43 5.90 -15.73 5.40
C GLU A 43 5.75 -16.32 6.81
N ILE A 44 4.54 -16.77 7.13
CA ILE A 44 4.18 -17.45 8.38
C ILE A 44 4.08 -18.94 8.06
N THR A 45 4.91 -19.77 8.70
CA THR A 45 4.85 -21.23 8.57
C THR A 45 4.38 -21.85 9.88
N GLY A 46 3.53 -22.85 9.79
CA GLY A 46 2.86 -23.42 10.94
C GLY A 46 2.06 -24.68 10.64
N ARG A 47 1.02 -24.91 11.43
CA ARG A 47 0.03 -25.98 11.26
C ARG A 47 -1.38 -25.42 11.31
N ASN A 48 -2.32 -26.11 10.66
CA ASN A 48 -3.74 -25.80 10.67
C ASN A 48 -4.07 -24.36 10.21
N LEU A 49 -3.34 -23.89 9.20
CA LEU A 49 -3.44 -22.54 8.65
C LEU A 49 -4.34 -22.42 7.41
N SER A 50 -5.10 -23.46 7.08
CA SER A 50 -5.98 -23.48 5.89
C SER A 50 -7.21 -22.60 6.04
N GLU A 51 -7.68 -22.39 7.26
CA GLU A 51 -8.92 -21.66 7.57
C GLU A 51 -8.66 -20.34 8.32
N VAL A 52 -7.53 -19.69 8.02
CA VAL A 52 -7.20 -18.40 8.62
C VAL A 52 -8.17 -17.34 8.12
N THR A 53 -8.83 -16.68 9.06
CA THR A 53 -9.81 -15.61 8.82
C THR A 53 -9.25 -14.23 9.14
N ALA A 54 -8.21 -14.14 9.96
CA ALA A 54 -7.46 -12.90 10.17
C ALA A 54 -6.00 -13.16 10.53
N VAL A 55 -5.14 -12.22 10.14
CA VAL A 55 -3.78 -12.08 10.66
C VAL A 55 -3.66 -10.69 11.28
N LEU A 56 -3.06 -10.61 12.46
CA LEU A 56 -2.90 -9.38 13.23
C LEU A 56 -1.43 -9.16 13.57
N PHE A 57 -0.98 -7.92 13.47
CA PHE A 57 0.27 -7.46 14.06
C PHE A 57 -0.10 -6.62 15.29
N GLY A 58 -0.05 -7.25 16.47
CA GLY A 58 -0.61 -6.67 17.68
C GLY A 58 -2.12 -6.51 17.55
N ALA A 59 -2.60 -5.26 17.53
CA ALA A 59 -4.02 -4.94 17.33
C ALA A 59 -4.39 -4.62 15.87
N ASN A 60 -3.42 -4.52 14.96
CA ASN A 60 -3.66 -4.06 13.59
C ASN A 60 -3.94 -5.23 12.64
N ASN A 61 -5.02 -5.12 11.86
CA ASN A 61 -5.36 -6.09 10.82
C ASN A 61 -4.35 -6.06 9.67
N SER A 62 -3.82 -7.23 9.35
CA SER A 62 -3.00 -7.47 8.18
C SER A 62 -3.86 -7.88 7.01
N VAL A 63 -3.45 -7.45 5.83
CA VAL A 63 -3.84 -8.13 4.59
C VAL A 63 -3.00 -9.40 4.47
N PHE A 64 -3.61 -10.52 4.11
CA PHE A 64 -2.95 -11.82 4.08
C PHE A 64 -3.54 -12.74 3.01
N LYS A 65 -2.80 -13.79 2.68
CA LYS A 65 -3.19 -14.84 1.76
C LYS A 65 -2.78 -16.21 2.33
N PRO A 66 -3.74 -17.10 2.63
CA PRO A 66 -3.45 -18.50 2.89
C PRO A 66 -2.85 -19.16 1.63
N ILE A 67 -1.73 -19.85 1.78
CA ILE A 67 -1.04 -20.56 0.69
C ILE A 67 -1.27 -22.07 0.81
N SER A 68 -1.22 -22.60 2.03
CA SER A 68 -1.52 -24.00 2.36
C SER A 68 -1.90 -24.13 3.83
N GLY A 69 -2.26 -25.34 4.27
CA GLY A 69 -2.48 -25.65 5.69
C GLY A 69 -1.26 -25.40 6.60
N GLU A 70 -0.08 -25.15 6.02
CA GLU A 70 1.17 -24.93 6.75
C GLU A 70 1.79 -23.56 6.46
N LYS A 71 1.18 -22.75 5.59
CA LYS A 71 1.79 -21.50 5.12
C LYS A 71 0.75 -20.41 4.84
N VAL A 72 1.00 -19.24 5.41
CA VAL A 72 0.26 -18.00 5.15
C VAL A 72 1.27 -16.92 4.82
N VAL A 73 0.94 -16.04 3.87
CA VAL A 73 1.69 -14.80 3.69
C VAL A 73 0.86 -13.63 4.19
N ALA A 74 1.49 -12.75 4.97
CA ALA A 74 0.88 -11.56 5.54
C ALA A 74 1.72 -10.32 5.20
N ILE A 75 1.08 -9.16 5.09
CA ILE A 75 1.76 -7.88 4.84
C ILE A 75 1.71 -7.04 6.10
N VAL A 76 2.87 -6.60 6.59
CA VAL A 76 2.94 -5.74 7.78
C VAL A 76 2.06 -4.49 7.57
N PRO A 77 1.05 -4.24 8.41
CA PRO A 77 0.16 -3.10 8.22
C PRO A 77 0.89 -1.77 8.45
N HIS A 78 0.36 -0.70 7.87
CA HIS A 78 0.87 0.65 8.08
C HIS A 78 0.63 1.13 9.52
N ARG A 79 1.49 2.05 9.99
CA ARG A 79 1.46 2.63 11.35
C ARG A 79 1.39 1.57 12.47
N THR A 80 2.00 0.41 12.25
CA THR A 80 1.98 -0.71 13.19
C THR A 80 3.27 -0.75 14.03
N PRO A 81 3.18 -0.83 15.37
CA PRO A 81 4.35 -1.02 16.22
C PRO A 81 4.89 -2.46 16.13
N SER A 82 6.12 -2.67 16.61
CA SER A 82 6.67 -4.02 16.79
C SER A 82 5.79 -4.84 17.74
N SER A 83 5.41 -6.04 17.34
CA SER A 83 4.46 -6.88 18.06
C SER A 83 4.58 -8.36 17.69
N GLN A 84 4.00 -9.25 18.49
CA GLN A 84 3.71 -10.61 18.03
C GLN A 84 2.71 -10.59 16.86
N ILE A 85 2.79 -11.61 16.01
CA ILE A 85 1.84 -11.87 14.95
C ILE A 85 0.81 -12.86 15.47
N THR A 86 -0.48 -12.54 15.38
CA THR A 86 -1.56 -13.45 15.75
C THR A 86 -2.30 -13.91 14.50
N VAL A 87 -2.42 -15.23 14.33
CA VAL A 87 -3.30 -15.87 13.35
C VAL A 87 -4.61 -16.24 14.05
N VAL A 88 -5.73 -15.96 13.39
CA VAL A 88 -7.08 -16.25 13.86
C VAL A 88 -7.75 -17.20 12.87
N THR A 89 -8.37 -18.26 13.38
CA THR A 89 -9.31 -19.12 12.66
C THR A 89 -10.71 -18.95 13.25
N ALA A 90 -11.72 -19.62 12.69
CA ALA A 90 -13.07 -19.59 13.23
C ALA A 90 -13.19 -20.10 14.69
N HIS A 91 -12.23 -20.92 15.14
CA HIS A 91 -12.32 -21.63 16.42
C HIS A 91 -11.20 -21.29 17.41
N ALA A 92 -10.07 -20.77 16.94
CA ALA A 92 -8.90 -20.57 17.79
C ALA A 92 -7.99 -19.43 17.29
N ARG A 93 -7.03 -19.06 18.14
CA ARG A 93 -6.00 -18.05 17.86
C ARG A 93 -4.65 -18.59 18.25
N ALA A 94 -3.63 -18.23 17.49
CA ALA A 94 -2.24 -18.53 17.81
C ALA A 94 -1.37 -17.31 17.58
N SER A 95 -0.45 -17.05 18.51
CA SER A 95 0.53 -15.98 18.42
C SER A 95 1.91 -16.54 18.12
N SER A 96 2.70 -15.81 17.35
CA SER A 96 4.11 -16.13 17.13
C SER A 96 4.86 -16.13 18.47
N PRO A 97 5.79 -17.06 18.69
CA PRO A 97 6.53 -17.14 19.97
C PRO A 97 7.50 -15.96 20.16
N PHE A 98 7.77 -15.19 19.11
CA PHE A 98 8.63 -14.01 19.09
C PHE A 98 7.91 -12.81 18.48
N VAL A 99 8.46 -11.62 18.72
CA VAL A 99 7.99 -10.35 18.16
C VAL A 99 8.51 -10.16 16.74
N PHE A 100 7.65 -9.70 15.83
CA PHE A 100 8.10 -9.09 14.58
C PHE A 100 8.55 -7.66 14.86
N VAL A 101 9.78 -7.33 14.48
CA VAL A 101 10.36 -6.01 14.73
C VAL A 101 10.12 -5.09 13.53
N VAL A 102 9.26 -4.09 13.71
CA VAL A 102 9.02 -3.06 12.70
C VAL A 102 10.20 -2.09 12.69
N VAL A 103 10.91 -2.03 11.57
CA VAL A 103 12.09 -1.17 11.35
C VAL A 103 11.87 -0.35 10.09
N ASN A 104 11.37 0.88 10.26
CA ASN A 104 11.20 1.83 9.17
C ASN A 104 12.51 2.55 8.83
N ASP A 105 12.62 3.09 7.61
CA ASP A 105 13.79 3.88 7.23
C ASP A 105 13.84 5.16 8.08
N PRO A 106 14.92 5.39 8.86
CA PRO A 106 15.00 6.52 9.78
C PRO A 106 15.01 7.87 9.05
N ARG A 107 15.33 7.88 7.74
CA ARG A 107 15.29 9.09 6.91
C ARG A 107 13.86 9.53 6.60
N VAL A 108 12.84 8.68 6.75
CA VAL A 108 11.44 9.08 6.58
C VAL A 108 10.92 9.66 7.90
N PRO A 109 10.37 10.89 7.91
CA PRO A 109 9.84 11.51 9.13
C PRO A 109 8.70 10.71 9.80
N ASP A 110 8.53 10.90 11.11
CA ASP A 110 7.62 10.07 11.90
C ASP A 110 6.15 10.29 11.57
N GLU A 111 5.79 11.52 11.23
CA GLU A 111 4.43 11.95 10.91
C GLU A 111 3.87 11.41 9.59
N VAL A 112 4.75 10.95 8.68
CA VAL A 112 4.38 10.38 7.38
C VAL A 112 3.48 9.16 7.57
N SER A 113 2.34 9.12 6.85
CA SER A 113 1.40 7.99 6.91
C SER A 113 1.95 6.68 6.36
N TYR A 114 2.54 6.73 5.18
CA TYR A 114 3.03 5.53 4.48
C TYR A 114 4.55 5.61 4.37
N LYS A 115 5.23 4.90 5.28
CA LYS A 115 6.69 4.95 5.40
C LYS A 115 7.43 4.14 4.34
N SER A 116 6.73 3.26 3.64
CA SER A 116 7.25 2.38 2.61
C SER A 116 6.26 2.31 1.44
N GLY A 117 6.76 1.82 0.30
CA GLY A 117 5.92 1.59 -0.86
C GLY A 117 5.00 0.39 -0.68
N TYR A 118 3.84 0.46 -1.32
CA TYR A 118 2.83 -0.59 -1.33
C TYR A 118 2.01 -0.51 -2.61
N VAL A 119 1.39 -1.63 -2.97
CA VAL A 119 0.31 -1.68 -3.96
C VAL A 119 -0.96 -1.99 -3.20
N SER A 120 -2.01 -1.21 -3.45
CA SER A 120 -3.30 -1.35 -2.80
C SER A 120 -3.85 -2.76 -3.01
N THR A 121 -4.24 -3.39 -1.91
CA THR A 121 -4.84 -4.74 -1.94
C THR A 121 -6.32 -4.71 -2.24
N ILE A 122 -6.92 -3.52 -2.30
CA ILE A 122 -8.32 -3.33 -2.65
C ILE A 122 -8.38 -3.25 -4.18
N PRO A 123 -9.10 -4.16 -4.85
CA PRO A 123 -9.25 -4.12 -6.30
C PRO A 123 -9.86 -2.80 -6.78
N VAL A 124 -9.43 -2.34 -7.95
CA VAL A 124 -10.02 -1.16 -8.59
C VAL A 124 -11.52 -1.40 -8.81
N PRO A 125 -12.42 -0.54 -8.28
CA PRO A 125 -13.85 -0.77 -8.41
C PRO A 125 -14.32 -0.70 -9.87
N PRO A 126 -15.39 -1.43 -10.25
CA PRO A 126 -16.01 -1.27 -11.56
C PRO A 126 -16.41 0.19 -11.84
N GLY A 127 -16.19 0.64 -13.07
CA GLY A 127 -16.53 2.00 -13.51
C GLY A 127 -15.45 3.05 -13.24
N PHE A 128 -14.27 2.65 -12.76
CA PHE A 128 -13.07 3.47 -12.71
C PHE A 128 -12.32 3.38 -14.02
N ASN A 129 -12.55 4.36 -14.90
CA ASN A 129 -12.09 4.35 -16.29
C ASN A 129 -11.00 5.40 -16.58
N SER A 130 -10.31 5.86 -15.53
CA SER A 130 -9.34 6.93 -15.64
C SER A 130 -8.25 6.76 -14.58
N VAL A 131 -7.10 7.40 -14.77
CA VAL A 131 -5.94 7.27 -13.87
C VAL A 131 -5.19 8.59 -13.81
N LEU A 132 -4.65 8.94 -12.65
CA LEU A 132 -3.86 10.15 -12.43
C LEU A 132 -2.59 9.81 -11.67
N LEU A 133 -1.43 10.17 -12.22
CA LEU A 133 -0.16 10.09 -11.46
C LEU A 133 -0.08 11.22 -10.45
N TRP A 134 0.57 10.96 -9.32
CA TRP A 134 0.82 11.97 -8.31
C TRP A 134 2.18 11.77 -7.62
N GLY A 135 2.67 12.86 -7.04
CA GLY A 135 3.88 12.92 -6.23
C GLY A 135 3.67 13.70 -4.94
N ILE A 136 4.45 13.35 -3.93
CA ILE A 136 4.49 13.97 -2.61
C ILE A 136 5.93 14.36 -2.34
N ALA A 137 6.21 15.65 -2.24
CA ALA A 137 7.50 16.17 -1.83
C ALA A 137 7.40 16.85 -0.46
N ILE A 138 8.40 16.63 0.39
CA ILE A 138 8.47 17.23 1.73
C ILE A 138 9.89 17.66 2.08
N ALA A 139 10.01 18.64 2.97
CA ALA A 139 11.28 18.94 3.64
C ALA A 139 11.48 18.04 4.86
N ASP A 140 12.71 17.59 5.11
CA ASP A 140 13.11 16.95 6.35
C ASP A 140 13.67 18.00 7.32
N THR A 141 12.85 18.44 8.27
CA THR A 141 13.24 19.48 9.24
C THR A 141 14.33 19.02 10.22
N ARG A 142 14.65 17.71 10.25
CA ARG A 142 15.75 17.15 11.05
C ARG A 142 17.11 17.36 10.39
N VAL A 143 17.14 17.72 9.10
CA VAL A 143 18.38 17.93 8.34
C VAL A 143 18.78 19.41 8.40
N PRO A 144 19.97 19.76 8.93
CA PRO A 144 20.40 21.16 8.98
C PRO A 144 20.44 21.83 7.61
N GLY A 145 19.83 23.01 7.45
CA GLY A 145 19.77 23.74 6.18
C GLY A 145 18.62 23.30 5.25
N TYR A 146 17.64 22.54 5.76
CA TYR A 146 16.47 22.10 4.99
C TYR A 146 15.68 23.26 4.38
N GLU A 147 15.82 24.49 4.86
CA GLU A 147 15.12 25.68 4.36
C GLU A 147 15.46 25.95 2.88
N SER A 148 16.63 25.50 2.43
CA SER A 148 17.05 25.56 1.02
C SER A 148 16.68 24.32 0.21
N ALA A 149 16.01 23.33 0.81
CA ALA A 149 15.70 22.06 0.18
C ALA A 149 14.71 22.20 -0.98
N THR A 150 14.96 21.43 -2.02
CA THR A 150 14.27 21.45 -3.30
C THR A 150 14.03 20.04 -3.82
N VAL A 151 12.94 19.89 -4.56
CA VAL A 151 12.73 18.78 -5.48
C VAL A 151 12.54 19.37 -6.87
N GLU A 152 13.40 18.97 -7.80
CA GLU A 152 13.30 19.34 -9.20
C GLU A 152 12.69 18.18 -9.99
N VAL A 153 11.69 18.47 -10.82
CA VAL A 153 10.97 17.48 -11.64
C VAL A 153 11.16 17.86 -13.11
N ALA A 154 11.98 17.08 -13.83
CA ALA A 154 12.25 17.30 -15.25
C ALA A 154 11.11 16.79 -16.14
N TRP A 155 10.57 15.61 -15.82
CA TRP A 155 9.40 15.07 -16.53
C TRP A 155 8.66 14.06 -15.66
N THR A 156 7.38 13.85 -15.98
CA THR A 156 6.53 12.80 -15.42
C THR A 156 5.85 12.04 -16.55
N GLN A 157 5.79 10.72 -16.44
CA GLN A 157 5.17 9.85 -17.43
C GLN A 157 4.25 8.83 -16.75
N LEU A 158 3.08 8.62 -17.33
CA LEU A 158 2.13 7.60 -16.92
C LEU A 158 1.86 6.69 -18.11
N SER A 159 2.06 5.39 -17.92
CA SER A 159 1.74 4.37 -18.91
C SER A 159 0.92 3.24 -18.29
N CYS A 160 0.11 2.55 -19.10
CA CYS A 160 -0.67 1.40 -18.67
C CYS A 160 -0.40 0.20 -19.56
N ARG A 161 -0.36 -0.98 -18.96
CA ARG A 161 -0.23 -2.24 -19.70
C ARG A 161 -1.62 -2.80 -20.00
N VAL A 162 -1.97 -2.82 -21.27
CA VAL A 162 -3.27 -3.26 -21.76
C VAL A 162 -3.07 -4.35 -22.80
N ASP A 163 -3.68 -5.52 -22.58
CA ASP A 163 -3.55 -6.70 -23.45
C ASP A 163 -2.09 -7.05 -23.78
N GLY A 164 -1.20 -6.87 -22.80
CA GLY A 164 0.23 -7.15 -22.90
C GLY A 164 1.09 -6.03 -23.48
N ASN A 165 0.50 -4.92 -23.92
CA ASN A 165 1.22 -3.78 -24.53
C ASN A 165 1.25 -2.57 -23.60
N ASP A 166 2.38 -1.87 -23.55
CA ASP A 166 2.50 -0.63 -22.78
C ASP A 166 2.01 0.56 -23.62
N VAL A 167 1.03 1.30 -23.07
CA VAL A 167 0.43 2.48 -23.68
C VAL A 167 0.74 3.70 -22.83
N VAL A 168 1.45 4.68 -23.38
CA VAL A 168 1.72 5.96 -22.70
C VAL A 168 0.45 6.82 -22.74
N LEU A 169 0.00 7.27 -21.57
CA LEU A 169 -1.20 8.08 -21.39
C LEU A 169 -0.88 9.55 -21.12
N ASN A 170 0.21 9.83 -20.39
CA ASN A 170 0.75 11.18 -20.20
C ASN A 170 2.27 11.16 -20.29
N ASP A 171 2.85 12.24 -20.82
CA ASP A 171 4.29 12.48 -20.91
C ASP A 171 4.56 13.99 -20.78
N ASP A 172 4.55 14.47 -19.54
CA ASP A 172 4.65 15.90 -19.22
C ASP A 172 6.11 16.27 -18.95
N VAL A 173 6.66 17.21 -19.73
CA VAL A 173 8.03 17.73 -19.56
C VAL A 173 7.99 19.11 -18.92
N GLY A 174 8.76 19.28 -17.83
CA GLY A 174 8.99 20.55 -17.17
C GLY A 174 7.73 21.21 -16.63
N ARG A 175 6.69 20.41 -16.33
CA ARG A 175 5.39 20.91 -15.85
C ARG A 175 4.75 19.91 -14.89
N VAL A 176 4.20 20.43 -13.80
CA VAL A 176 3.29 19.74 -12.89
C VAL A 176 2.25 20.75 -12.41
N ARG A 177 1.15 20.26 -11.85
CA ARG A 177 0.20 21.06 -11.07
C ARG A 177 0.05 20.43 -9.69
N GLY A 178 -0.43 21.18 -8.71
CA GLY A 178 -0.46 20.69 -7.35
C GLY A 178 -1.08 21.63 -6.34
N GLY A 179 -1.10 21.17 -5.09
CA GLY A 179 -1.54 21.92 -3.92
C GLY A 179 -0.61 21.69 -2.73
N LEU A 180 -0.59 22.65 -1.81
CA LEU A 180 0.06 22.49 -0.51
C LEU A 180 -0.98 22.01 0.51
N TYR A 181 -0.80 20.78 0.98
CA TYR A 181 -1.69 20.14 1.94
C TYR A 181 -1.11 20.22 3.35
N ARG A 182 -2.00 20.02 4.33
CA ARG A 182 -1.61 19.97 5.74
C ARG A 182 -0.67 18.79 5.99
N ARG A 183 0.46 19.06 6.65
CA ARG A 183 1.42 18.04 7.09
C ARG A 183 1.07 17.43 8.45
N ASN A 184 0.49 18.22 9.36
CA ASN A 184 0.11 17.76 10.68
C ASN A 184 -1.32 18.21 11.06
N PRO A 185 -2.29 17.28 11.24
CA PRO A 185 -2.21 15.87 10.88
C PRO A 185 -1.99 15.69 9.37
N TRP A 186 -1.32 14.59 8.99
CA TRP A 186 -0.96 14.25 7.61
C TRP A 186 -2.20 14.18 6.72
N PHE A 187 -2.30 15.07 5.72
CA PHE A 187 -3.50 15.23 4.85
C PHE A 187 -4.82 15.30 5.63
N GLY A 188 -4.84 15.92 6.82
CA GLY A 188 -6.01 15.89 7.69
C GLY A 188 -7.33 16.41 7.11
N THR A 189 -7.28 17.17 6.00
CA THR A 189 -8.43 17.64 5.22
C THR A 189 -8.03 17.78 3.75
N ASP A 190 -9.01 17.84 2.85
CA ASP A 190 -8.77 18.07 1.41
C ASP A 190 -8.50 19.55 1.05
N GLN A 191 -8.67 20.45 2.02
CA GLN A 191 -8.30 21.85 1.86
C GLN A 191 -6.80 21.99 1.62
N HIS A 192 -6.44 22.74 0.59
CA HIS A 192 -5.06 23.00 0.20
C HIS A 192 -4.89 24.44 -0.27
N GLU A 193 -3.66 24.95 -0.16
CA GLU A 193 -3.24 26.23 -0.73
C GLU A 193 -2.67 26.00 -2.14
N PRO A 194 -2.59 27.04 -2.99
CA PRO A 194 -1.85 26.95 -4.24
C PRO A 194 -0.40 26.50 -4.02
N MET A 195 0.08 25.56 -4.83
CA MET A 195 1.47 25.12 -4.79
C MET A 195 2.35 26.04 -5.62
N PRO A 196 3.24 26.84 -5.00
CA PRO A 196 4.16 27.68 -5.76
C PRO A 196 5.21 26.80 -6.42
N PHE A 197 5.71 27.18 -7.58
CA PHE A 197 6.90 26.55 -8.15
C PHE A 197 7.66 27.55 -9.02
N THR A 198 8.95 27.30 -9.20
CA THR A 198 9.77 28.01 -10.19
C THR A 198 10.14 27.05 -11.31
N TYR A 199 10.69 27.57 -12.41
CA TYR A 199 11.16 26.77 -13.53
C TYR A 199 12.66 26.97 -13.71
N ASP A 200 13.39 25.89 -13.97
CA ASP A 200 14.82 25.87 -14.28
C ASP A 200 15.00 25.61 -15.78
N PRO A 201 15.25 26.65 -16.61
CA PRO A 201 15.31 26.50 -18.06
C PRO A 201 16.42 25.57 -18.56
N PRO A 202 17.68 25.65 -18.08
CA PRO A 202 18.74 24.73 -18.46
C PRO A 202 18.40 23.24 -18.32
N ASN A 203 17.67 22.87 -17.27
CA ASN A 203 17.32 21.47 -17.01
C ASN A 203 15.90 21.10 -17.45
N HIS A 204 15.14 22.06 -18.00
CA HIS A 204 13.73 21.92 -18.33
C HIS A 204 12.90 21.34 -17.17
N ALA A 205 13.10 21.86 -15.96
CA ALA A 205 12.54 21.27 -14.75
C ALA A 205 11.69 22.25 -13.94
N VAL A 206 10.61 21.74 -13.35
CA VAL A 206 9.90 22.43 -12.27
C VAL A 206 10.70 22.30 -10.98
N VAL A 207 10.87 23.39 -10.25
CA VAL A 207 11.57 23.42 -8.97
C VAL A 207 10.57 23.69 -7.85
N LEU A 208 10.34 22.67 -7.02
CA LEU A 208 9.56 22.74 -5.80
C LEU A 208 10.49 23.09 -4.63
N ARG A 209 10.34 24.28 -4.05
CA ARG A 209 11.17 24.75 -2.93
C ARG A 209 10.62 24.28 -1.59
N VAL A 210 10.61 22.97 -1.40
CA VAL A 210 9.94 22.31 -0.26
C VAL A 210 10.39 22.83 1.10
N GLY A 211 11.65 23.28 1.21
CA GLY A 211 12.21 23.89 2.42
C GLY A 211 11.50 25.16 2.89
N GLN A 212 10.92 25.94 1.97
CA GLN A 212 10.24 27.21 2.28
C GLN A 212 8.88 27.01 2.93
N ARG A 213 8.28 25.82 2.79
CA ARG A 213 6.99 25.44 3.41
C ARG A 213 7.09 24.04 3.99
N ALA A 214 7.99 23.87 4.95
CA ALA A 214 8.20 22.60 5.64
C ALA A 214 6.98 22.16 6.48
N ASP A 215 6.05 23.08 6.77
CA ASP A 215 4.76 22.84 7.44
C ASP A 215 3.69 22.23 6.51
N ARG A 216 4.02 22.03 5.23
CA ARG A 216 3.11 21.54 4.20
C ARG A 216 3.64 20.27 3.53
N VAL A 217 2.71 19.51 2.99
CA VAL A 217 2.97 18.45 2.03
C VAL A 217 2.80 19.03 0.63
N TRP A 218 3.84 18.95 -0.20
CA TRP A 218 3.80 19.42 -1.57
C TRP A 218 3.28 18.30 -2.44
N HIS A 219 1.98 18.26 -2.66
CA HIS A 219 1.33 17.23 -3.44
C HIS A 219 1.11 17.73 -4.86
N PHE A 220 1.73 17.06 -5.83
CA PHE A 220 1.64 17.40 -7.23
C PHE A 220 1.11 16.22 -8.05
N TRP A 221 0.63 16.49 -9.25
CA TRP A 221 0.13 15.51 -10.21
C TRP A 221 0.40 15.98 -11.63
N SER A 222 0.14 15.09 -12.60
CA SER A 222 0.34 15.36 -14.04
C SER A 222 -0.21 16.73 -14.42
N ALA A 223 0.57 17.49 -15.19
CA ALA A 223 0.11 18.75 -15.77
C ALA A 223 -0.98 18.49 -16.82
N SER A 224 -0.84 17.40 -17.57
CA SER A 224 -1.85 16.94 -18.51
C SER A 224 -3.20 16.65 -17.82
N PRO A 225 -4.32 16.82 -18.53
CA PRO A 225 -5.61 16.34 -18.07
C PRO A 225 -5.56 14.85 -17.75
N ARG A 226 -6.38 14.44 -16.79
CA ARG A 226 -6.46 13.04 -16.35
C ARG A 226 -6.89 12.16 -17.54
N PRO A 227 -6.08 11.20 -18.00
CA PRO A 227 -6.41 10.39 -19.17
C PRO A 227 -7.50 9.36 -18.85
N ALA A 228 -8.27 9.00 -19.88
CA ALA A 228 -9.10 7.79 -19.84
C ALA A 228 -8.19 6.56 -19.97
N LEU A 229 -8.56 5.46 -19.32
CA LEU A 229 -7.89 4.18 -19.52
C LEU A 229 -8.19 3.65 -20.93
N PRO A 230 -7.19 3.06 -21.63
CA PRO A 230 -7.45 2.41 -22.90
C PRO A 230 -8.43 1.23 -22.73
N PRO A 231 -9.24 0.92 -23.75
CA PRO A 231 -10.08 -0.27 -23.73
C PRO A 231 -9.20 -1.53 -23.76
N GLY A 232 -9.63 -2.60 -23.08
CA GLY A 232 -8.94 -3.89 -23.07
C GLY A 232 -8.69 -4.43 -21.66
N GLY A 233 -7.95 -5.53 -21.57
CA GLY A 233 -7.53 -6.14 -20.31
C GLY A 233 -6.41 -5.35 -19.66
N LEU A 234 -6.75 -4.50 -18.70
CA LEU A 234 -5.78 -3.73 -17.92
C LEU A 234 -5.03 -4.63 -16.93
N ALA A 235 -3.72 -4.72 -17.09
CA ALA A 235 -2.83 -5.41 -16.14
C ALA A 235 -2.31 -4.50 -15.02
N GLY A 236 -2.45 -3.17 -15.18
CA GLY A 236 -1.99 -2.14 -14.28
C GLY A 236 -1.33 -0.99 -15.03
N CYS A 237 -0.86 0.00 -14.28
CA CYS A 237 -0.17 1.18 -14.78
C CYS A 237 1.17 1.39 -14.04
N THR A 238 2.02 2.19 -14.67
CA THR A 238 3.34 2.55 -14.18
C THR A 238 3.48 4.05 -14.30
N VAL A 239 3.94 4.68 -13.22
CA VAL A 239 4.33 6.08 -13.20
C VAL A 239 5.82 6.19 -13.07
N LYS A 240 6.40 7.13 -13.80
CA LYS A 240 7.82 7.43 -13.78
C LYS A 240 8.02 8.93 -13.70
N GLU A 241 9.03 9.36 -12.98
CA GLU A 241 9.47 10.75 -12.99
C GLU A 241 10.98 10.83 -12.97
N ARG A 242 11.53 11.80 -13.69
CA ARG A 242 12.95 12.15 -13.58
C ARG A 242 13.10 13.33 -12.66
N VAL A 243 13.74 13.09 -11.52
CA VAL A 243 13.81 14.04 -10.42
C VAL A 243 15.23 14.27 -9.93
N LYS A 244 15.49 15.45 -9.38
CA LYS A 244 16.70 15.75 -8.61
C LYS A 244 16.27 16.25 -7.25
N ILE A 245 16.70 15.55 -6.20
CA ILE A 245 16.28 15.81 -4.82
C ILE A 245 17.49 16.37 -4.10
N SER A 246 17.40 17.59 -3.58
CA SER A 246 18.49 18.17 -2.82
C SER A 246 18.45 17.75 -1.35
N ARG A 247 19.56 17.96 -0.64
CA ARG A 247 19.68 17.61 0.78
C ARG A 247 18.57 18.30 1.60
N GLY A 248 17.91 17.52 2.45
CA GLY A 248 16.78 17.99 3.26
C GLY A 248 15.42 17.89 2.57
N ALA A 249 15.33 17.25 1.40
CA ALA A 249 14.05 16.91 0.76
C ALA A 249 13.87 15.40 0.61
N LEU A 250 12.61 14.97 0.57
CA LEU A 250 12.22 13.61 0.18
C LEU A 250 11.09 13.67 -0.85
N LEU A 251 10.96 12.60 -1.64
CA LEU A 251 9.88 12.42 -2.62
C LEU A 251 9.27 11.02 -2.48
N GLN A 252 7.95 10.92 -2.57
CA GLN A 252 7.21 9.69 -2.82
C GLN A 252 6.29 9.92 -4.02
N MET A 253 5.92 8.88 -4.75
CA MET A 253 4.99 8.99 -5.87
C MET A 253 4.03 7.82 -5.90
N GLY A 254 2.96 7.99 -6.64
CA GLY A 254 1.94 6.97 -6.81
C GLY A 254 0.96 7.35 -7.90
N MET A 255 -0.17 6.70 -7.89
CA MET A 255 -1.28 7.04 -8.76
C MET A 255 -2.61 6.63 -8.15
N ASP A 256 -3.65 7.27 -8.63
CA ASP A 256 -5.03 6.96 -8.29
C ASP A 256 -5.77 6.58 -9.57
N TYR A 257 -6.60 5.55 -9.48
CA TYR A 257 -7.66 5.33 -10.44
C TYR A 257 -8.83 6.26 -10.12
N TRP A 258 -9.55 6.68 -11.14
CA TRP A 258 -10.69 7.59 -11.02
C TRP A 258 -11.87 7.09 -11.83
N ARG A 259 -13.08 7.45 -11.41
CA ARG A 259 -14.32 7.13 -12.15
C ARG A 259 -14.26 7.59 -13.60
N ASN A 260 -13.81 8.83 -13.82
CA ASN A 260 -13.68 9.39 -15.16
C ASN A 260 -12.66 10.55 -15.21
N PRO A 261 -12.35 11.08 -16.41
CA PRO A 261 -11.36 12.15 -16.59
C PRO A 261 -11.65 13.49 -15.91
N THR A 262 -12.92 13.81 -15.62
CA THR A 262 -13.34 15.17 -15.22
C THR A 262 -13.95 15.25 -13.83
N VAL A 263 -14.26 14.11 -13.20
CA VAL A 263 -14.87 14.09 -11.87
C VAL A 263 -13.94 14.73 -10.85
N GLY A 264 -14.51 15.65 -10.08
CA GLY A 264 -13.83 16.31 -8.97
C GLY A 264 -13.56 15.36 -7.82
N PHE A 265 -12.64 15.78 -6.97
CA PHE A 265 -12.46 15.19 -5.65
C PHE A 265 -13.71 15.53 -4.78
N GLY A 266 -14.33 14.55 -4.15
CA GLY A 266 -15.49 14.73 -3.25
C GLY A 266 -16.86 14.33 -3.82
N ALA A 267 -17.67 13.71 -2.94
CA ALA A 267 -18.96 12.99 -3.12
C ALA A 267 -18.86 11.60 -3.82
N GLY A 268 -18.80 10.53 -3.01
CA GLY A 268 -19.01 9.14 -3.42
C GLY A 268 -17.73 8.32 -3.75
N ASP A 269 -16.57 8.67 -3.18
CA ASP A 269 -15.26 8.03 -3.44
C ASP A 269 -14.95 7.94 -4.94
N ASN A 270 -14.58 9.07 -5.54
CA ASN A 270 -14.35 9.19 -7.00
C ASN A 270 -12.94 8.80 -7.44
N ASN A 271 -12.04 8.62 -6.47
CA ASN A 271 -10.67 8.16 -6.64
C ASN A 271 -10.41 6.91 -5.79
N HIS A 272 -9.51 6.07 -6.27
CA HIS A 272 -9.10 4.82 -5.65
C HIS A 272 -7.57 4.73 -5.76
N GLU A 273 -6.90 4.83 -4.62
CA GLU A 273 -5.43 4.81 -4.58
C GLU A 273 -4.91 3.44 -5.04
N ALA A 274 -4.04 3.45 -6.07
CA ALA A 274 -3.39 2.24 -6.54
C ALA A 274 -2.21 1.84 -5.64
N GLY A 275 -1.60 2.82 -4.98
CA GLY A 275 -0.49 2.64 -4.05
C GLY A 275 0.58 3.73 -4.24
N ALA A 276 1.70 3.51 -3.57
CA ALA A 276 2.82 4.44 -3.55
C ALA A 276 4.17 3.71 -3.68
N SER A 277 5.17 4.39 -4.23
CA SER A 277 6.56 3.95 -4.22
C SER A 277 7.17 4.01 -2.82
N ASN A 278 8.37 3.44 -2.68
CA ASN A 278 9.25 3.81 -1.57
C ASN A 278 9.64 5.29 -1.68
N TRP A 279 10.04 5.87 -0.55
CA TRP A 279 10.61 7.22 -0.53
C TRP A 279 11.94 7.28 -1.27
N TYR A 280 12.09 8.33 -2.08
CA TYR A 280 13.30 8.73 -2.77
C TYR A 280 14.01 9.82 -1.97
N PHE A 281 15.34 9.75 -1.98
CA PHE A 281 16.22 10.52 -1.10
C PHE A 281 17.14 11.45 -1.89
N PRO A 282 17.83 12.38 -1.21
CA PRO A 282 18.73 13.32 -1.87
C PRO A 282 19.77 12.66 -2.76
N SER A 283 19.99 13.25 -3.94
CA SER A 283 20.97 12.81 -4.92
C SER A 283 21.50 14.02 -5.71
N GLU A 284 22.82 14.10 -5.84
CA GLU A 284 23.51 15.11 -6.68
C GLU A 284 23.22 14.91 -8.17
N ARG A 285 22.76 13.72 -8.57
CA ARG A 285 22.41 13.35 -9.94
C ARG A 285 20.90 13.21 -10.09
N TRP A 286 20.41 13.47 -11.30
CA TRP A 286 19.06 13.08 -11.71
C TRP A 286 18.86 11.58 -11.49
N GLN A 287 17.71 11.23 -10.92
CA GLN A 287 17.29 9.85 -10.68
C GLN A 287 15.89 9.62 -11.25
N GLU A 288 15.60 8.39 -11.66
CA GLU A 288 14.26 7.98 -12.06
C GLU A 288 13.54 7.43 -10.82
N ALA A 289 12.42 8.05 -10.48
CA ALA A 289 11.51 7.55 -9.49
C ALA A 289 10.35 6.82 -10.18
N VAL A 290 9.92 5.69 -9.62
CA VAL A 290 9.01 4.74 -10.27
C VAL A 290 8.02 4.16 -9.25
N PHE A 291 6.75 4.11 -9.62
CA PHE A 291 5.74 3.27 -8.99
C PHE A 291 5.02 2.44 -10.06
N THR A 292 4.65 1.21 -9.73
CA THR A 292 3.84 0.35 -10.60
C THR A 292 2.93 -0.54 -9.75
N ASP A 293 1.68 -0.68 -10.17
CA ASP A 293 0.74 -1.68 -9.62
C ASP A 293 0.67 -2.94 -10.51
N ILE A 294 1.44 -3.01 -11.60
CA ILE A 294 1.48 -4.18 -12.47
C ILE A 294 1.98 -5.39 -11.69
N GLY A 295 1.20 -6.47 -11.73
CA GLY A 295 1.43 -7.66 -10.93
C GLY A 295 0.77 -7.62 -9.55
N GLY A 296 0.11 -6.52 -9.21
CA GLY A 296 -0.71 -6.35 -8.01
C GLY A 296 0.10 -6.37 -6.70
N PRO A 297 -0.60 -6.54 -5.57
CA PRO A 297 0.03 -6.72 -4.27
C PRO A 297 0.92 -7.97 -4.26
N LYS A 298 2.14 -7.83 -3.75
CA LYS A 298 3.10 -8.93 -3.68
C LYS A 298 2.86 -9.79 -2.43
N PHE A 299 1.92 -10.74 -2.52
CA PHE A 299 1.77 -11.84 -1.57
C PHE A 299 2.72 -13.01 -1.85
#